data_AF-A0A511K779-F1
#
_entry.id   AF-A0A511K779-F1
#
_cell.length_a   1.000
_cell.length_b   1.000
_cell.length_c   1.000
_cell.angle_alpha   90.00
_cell.angle_beta   90.00
_cell.angle_gamma   90.00
#
_symmetry.space_group_name_H-M   'P 1'
#
loop_
_entity.id
_entity.type
_entity.pdbx_description
1 polymer ?
#
loop_
_entity_poly.entity_id
_entity_poly.type
_entity_poly.pdbx_seq_one_letter_code
_entity_poly.pdbx_strand_id
1 'polypeptide(L)'
;MPAASQPPQTQQDLYAALRTRMIQSGEYSRIMDAVRTKLDESGWEDQVRDAAREKARSQDPPNLHLLVRDLEPTALNMVPQDARAEIEAMVREFVEKSVE
;
A
#
# COMPACT_ATOMS: atom_id res chain seq x y z
N MET A 1 -19.86 -15.52 -26.78
CA MET A 1 -19.27 -15.78 -25.45
C MET A 1 -17.81 -15.36 -25.49
N PRO A 2 -17.20 -14.73 -24.46
CA PRO A 2 -17.70 -14.39 -23.13
C PRO A 2 -17.81 -12.87 -22.88
N ALA A 3 -18.71 -12.48 -21.98
CA ALA A 3 -18.77 -11.14 -21.40
C ALA A 3 -17.63 -10.99 -20.40
N ALA A 4 -16.67 -10.11 -20.68
CA ALA A 4 -15.62 -9.76 -19.74
C ALA A 4 -16.18 -8.70 -18.78
N SER A 5 -16.35 -9.11 -17.53
CA SER A 5 -16.67 -8.34 -16.34
C SER A 5 -15.99 -6.96 -16.29
N GLN A 6 -16.65 -5.92 -16.79
CA GLN A 6 -16.28 -4.55 -16.45
C GLN A 6 -16.77 -4.31 -15.01
N PRO A 7 -15.88 -4.00 -14.04
CA PRO A 7 -16.35 -3.52 -12.74
C PRO A 7 -17.26 -2.31 -12.98
N PRO A 8 -18.38 -2.19 -12.25
CA PRO A 8 -19.33 -1.12 -12.51
C PRO A 8 -18.62 0.23 -12.30
N GLN A 9 -18.63 1.09 -13.32
CA GLN A 9 -17.91 2.38 -13.32
C GLN A 9 -18.18 3.19 -12.05
N THR A 10 -19.40 3.09 -11.52
CA THR A 10 -19.85 3.68 -10.25
C THR A 10 -19.00 3.32 -9.03
N GLN A 11 -18.44 2.11 -8.97
CA GLN A 11 -17.60 1.69 -7.85
C GLN A 11 -16.21 2.35 -7.92
N GLN A 12 -15.65 2.46 -9.12
CA GLN A 12 -14.38 3.16 -9.36
C GLN A 12 -14.51 4.67 -9.09
N ASP A 13 -15.61 5.26 -9.53
CA ASP A 13 -15.95 6.66 -9.26
C ASP A 13 -16.13 6.92 -7.76
N LEU A 14 -16.79 6.00 -7.04
CA LEU A 14 -16.93 6.08 -5.58
C LEU A 14 -15.58 6.01 -4.87
N TYR A 15 -14.70 5.09 -5.26
CA TYR A 15 -13.35 5.02 -4.71
C TYR A 15 -12.54 6.28 -4.98
N ALA A 16 -12.65 6.85 -6.18
CA ALA A 16 -11.96 8.09 -6.55
C ALA A 16 -12.50 9.29 -5.74
N ALA A 17 -13.81 9.39 -5.56
CA ALA A 17 -14.45 10.42 -4.76
C ALA A 17 -14.06 10.32 -3.28
N LEU A 18 -14.08 9.11 -2.72
CA LEU A 18 -13.68 8.85 -1.33
C LEU A 18 -12.20 9.18 -1.12
N ARG A 19 -11.32 8.76 -2.04
CA ARG A 19 -9.89 9.10 -2.01
C ARG A 19 -9.69 10.61 -2.06
N THR A 20 -10.40 11.31 -2.94
CA THR A 20 -10.33 12.77 -3.07
C THR A 20 -10.75 13.44 -1.77
N ARG A 21 -11.85 12.99 -1.15
CA ARG A 21 -12.31 13.48 0.16
C ARG A 21 -11.28 13.23 1.25
N MET A 22 -10.65 12.06 1.26
CA MET A 22 -9.61 11.68 2.23
C MET A 22 -8.36 12.57 2.10
N ILE A 23 -7.99 12.94 0.87
CA ILE A 23 -6.89 13.87 0.62
C ILE A 23 -7.28 15.29 1.06
N GLN A 24 -8.48 15.75 0.71
CA GLN A 24 -8.97 17.08 1.05
C GLN A 24 -9.15 17.29 2.57
N SER A 25 -9.55 16.25 3.30
CA SER A 25 -9.66 16.30 4.77
C SER A 25 -8.32 16.20 5.50
N GLY A 26 -7.23 15.86 4.80
CA GLY A 26 -5.91 15.62 5.40
C GLY A 26 -5.76 14.24 6.05
N GLU A 27 -6.85 13.47 6.16
CA GLU A 27 -6.84 12.12 6.76
C GLU A 27 -5.96 11.16 5.95
N TYR A 28 -5.83 11.36 4.64
CA TYR A 28 -4.91 10.60 3.80
C TYR A 28 -3.46 10.75 4.25
N SER A 29 -3.02 11.99 4.52
CA SER A 29 -1.66 12.23 5.02
C SER A 29 -1.47 11.58 6.39
N ARG A 30 -2.46 11.73 7.28
CA ARG A 30 -2.43 11.15 8.62
C ARG A 30 -2.29 9.62 8.60
N ILE A 31 -3.08 8.94 7.77
CA ILE A 31 -3.01 7.49 7.61
C ILE A 31 -1.65 7.10 7.02
N MET A 32 -1.15 7.83 6.01
CA MET A 32 0.16 7.56 5.42
C MET A 32 1.31 7.78 6.41
N ASP A 33 1.26 8.82 7.24
CA ASP A 33 2.24 9.06 8.31
C ASP A 33 2.19 7.95 9.36
N ALA A 34 1.01 7.48 9.74
CA ALA A 34 0.86 6.34 10.64
C ALA A 34 1.43 5.05 10.03
N VAL A 35 1.13 4.77 8.76
CA VAL A 35 1.73 3.64 8.00
C VAL A 35 3.25 3.74 8.08
N ARG A 36 3.81 4.90 7.73
CA ARG A 36 5.26 5.10 7.67
C ARG A 36 5.90 4.92 9.03
N THR A 37 5.31 5.50 10.08
CA THR A 37 5.79 5.36 11.46
C THR A 37 5.78 3.89 11.89
N LYS A 38 4.71 3.14 11.60
CA LYS A 38 4.63 1.72 11.95
C LYS A 38 5.60 0.84 11.18
N LEU A 39 5.80 1.11 9.90
CA LEU A 39 6.78 0.39 9.09
C LEU A 39 8.22 0.69 9.56
N ASP A 40 8.51 1.92 9.98
CA ASP A 40 9.79 2.31 10.57
C ASP A 40 10.01 1.64 11.93
N GLU A 41 9.04 1.74 12.85
CA GLU A 41 9.09 1.12 14.19
C GLU A 41 9.24 -0.40 14.15
N SER A 42 8.69 -1.06 13.13
CA SER A 42 8.81 -2.51 12.93
C SER A 42 10.11 -2.94 12.23
N GLY A 43 10.97 -1.98 11.85
CA GLY A 43 12.19 -2.24 11.09
C GLY A 43 11.93 -2.78 9.68
N TRP A 44 10.72 -2.59 9.15
CA TRP A 44 10.35 -3.07 7.82
C TRP A 44 11.19 -2.41 6.73
N GLU A 45 11.44 -1.10 6.84
CA GLU A 45 12.23 -0.35 5.87
C GLU A 45 13.66 -0.90 5.77
N ASP A 46 14.27 -1.22 6.90
CA ASP A 46 15.61 -1.82 6.96
C ASP A 46 15.63 -3.21 6.30
N GLN A 47 14.66 -4.05 6.63
CA GLN A 47 14.60 -5.41 6.09
C GLN A 47 14.35 -5.42 4.56
N VAL A 48 13.48 -4.53 4.06
CA VAL A 48 13.24 -4.38 2.62
C VAL A 48 14.49 -3.88 1.90
N ARG A 49 15.21 -2.93 2.49
CA ARG A 49 16.47 -2.41 1.94
C ARG A 49 17.56 -3.49 1.88
N ASP A 50 17.64 -4.35 2.90
CA ASP A 50 18.60 -5.45 2.91
C ASP A 50 18.25 -6.52 1.87
N ALA A 51 16.96 -6.88 1.74
CA ALA A 51 16.48 -7.77 0.68
C ALA A 51 16.73 -7.17 -0.73
N ALA A 52 16.54 -5.85 -0.89
CA ALA A 52 16.85 -5.16 -2.14
C ALA A 52 18.35 -5.26 -2.49
N ARG A 53 19.23 -5.07 -1.51
CA ARG A 53 20.69 -5.18 -1.71
C ARG A 53 21.12 -6.59 -2.08
N GLU A 54 20.59 -7.59 -1.41
CA GLU A 54 20.91 -8.99 -1.71
C GLU A 54 20.48 -9.38 -3.13
N LYS A 55 19.28 -8.94 -3.53
CA LYS A 55 18.73 -9.23 -4.85
C LYS A 55 19.42 -8.43 -5.95
N ALA A 56 19.82 -7.18 -5.68
CA ALA A 56 20.63 -6.37 -6.60
C ALA A 56 22.03 -6.97 -6.82
N ARG A 57 22.66 -7.53 -5.78
CA ARG A 57 23.94 -8.25 -5.90
C ARG A 57 23.82 -9.53 -6.72
N SER A 58 22.63 -10.13 -6.74
CA SER A 58 22.36 -11.37 -7.47
C SER A 58 21.94 -11.13 -8.92
N GLN A 59 21.65 -9.89 -9.30
CA GLN A 59 21.35 -9.51 -10.69
C GLN A 59 22.62 -9.09 -11.44
N ASP A 60 22.89 -9.76 -12.56
CA ASP A 60 23.85 -9.32 -13.56
C ASP A 60 23.18 -9.32 -14.95
N PRO A 61 22.92 -8.16 -15.58
CA PRO A 61 23.15 -6.79 -15.10
C PRO A 61 22.09 -6.28 -14.10
N PRO A 62 22.44 -5.34 -13.19
CA PRO A 62 21.49 -4.77 -12.24
C PRO A 62 20.42 -3.93 -12.95
N ASN A 63 19.16 -4.26 -12.72
CA ASN A 63 18.03 -3.52 -13.29
C ASN A 63 17.03 -3.15 -12.18
N LEU A 64 16.91 -1.86 -11.91
CA LEU A 64 16.05 -1.33 -10.86
C LEU A 64 14.57 -1.69 -11.04
N HIS A 65 14.07 -1.66 -12.28
CA HIS A 65 12.66 -1.96 -12.54
C HIS A 65 12.34 -3.44 -12.26
N LEU A 66 13.23 -4.35 -12.66
CA LEU A 66 13.09 -5.78 -12.35
C LEU A 66 13.24 -6.02 -10.84
N LEU A 67 14.19 -5.35 -10.20
CA LEU A 67 14.40 -5.42 -8.76
C LEU A 67 13.15 -5.01 -7.99
N VAL A 68 12.56 -3.85 -8.30
CA VAL A 68 11.33 -3.37 -7.65
C VAL A 68 10.19 -4.35 -7.89
N ARG A 69 9.96 -4.76 -9.14
CA ARG A 69 8.89 -5.72 -9.48
C ARG A 69 9.01 -7.03 -8.70
N ASP A 70 10.22 -7.54 -8.54
CA ASP A 70 10.45 -8.81 -7.87
C ASP A 70 10.59 -8.67 -6.34
N LEU A 71 10.85 -7.46 -5.82
CA LEU A 71 10.94 -7.14 -4.40
C LEU A 71 9.58 -6.75 -3.82
N GLU A 72 8.73 -6.05 -4.58
CA GLU A 72 7.39 -5.58 -4.17
C GLU A 72 6.54 -6.67 -3.49
N PRO A 73 6.37 -7.89 -4.03
CA PRO A 73 5.63 -8.93 -3.32
C PRO A 73 6.31 -9.41 -2.03
N THR A 74 7.64 -9.35 -1.96
CA THR A 74 8.38 -9.70 -0.74
C THR A 74 8.17 -8.62 0.32
N ALA A 75 8.31 -7.35 -0.07
CA ALA A 75 8.08 -6.21 0.80
C ALA A 75 6.65 -6.20 1.35
N LEU A 76 5.64 -6.50 0.53
CA LEU A 76 4.25 -6.62 0.97
C LEU A 76 4.03 -7.76 1.98
N ASN A 77 4.69 -8.90 1.80
CA ASN A 77 4.62 -10.02 2.76
C ASN A 77 5.36 -9.75 4.07
N MET A 78 6.37 -8.88 4.04
CA MET A 78 7.13 -8.49 5.24
C MET A 78 6.38 -7.49 6.11
N VAL A 79 5.29 -6.88 5.62
CA VAL A 79 4.48 -5.94 6.40
C VAL A 79 3.89 -6.68 7.61
N PRO A 80 4.11 -6.21 8.85
CA PRO A 80 3.54 -6.82 10.03
C PRO A 80 2.01 -6.84 9.97
N GLN A 81 1.42 -7.96 10.37
CA GLN A 81 -0.05 -8.10 10.38
C GLN A 81 -0.72 -7.06 11.28
N ASP A 82 -0.10 -6.72 12.42
CA ASP A 82 -0.60 -5.72 13.35
C ASP A 82 -0.64 -4.33 12.71
N ALA A 83 0.42 -3.94 12.01
CA ALA A 83 0.46 -2.69 11.25
C ALA A 83 -0.66 -2.69 10.19
N ARG A 84 -0.77 -3.76 9.40
CA ARG A 84 -1.83 -3.87 8.38
C ARG A 84 -3.24 -3.75 8.98
N ALA A 85 -3.50 -4.41 10.11
CA ALA A 85 -4.79 -4.39 10.78
C ALA A 85 -5.14 -2.99 11.33
N GLU A 86 -4.17 -2.29 11.91
CA GLU A 86 -4.36 -0.93 12.43
C GLU A 86 -4.66 0.07 11.30
N ILE A 87 -3.92 0.00 10.19
CA ILE A 87 -4.18 0.84 9.01
C ILE A 87 -5.54 0.52 8.40
N GLU A 88 -5.91 -0.76 8.31
CA GLU A 88 -7.21 -1.18 7.80
C GLU A 88 -8.35 -0.65 8.69
N ALA A 89 -8.18 -0.65 10.01
CA ALA A 89 -9.13 -0.07 10.94
C ALA A 89 -9.30 1.45 10.74
N MET A 90 -8.20 2.19 10.58
CA MET A 90 -8.25 3.64 10.31
C MET A 90 -8.95 3.98 8.99
N VAL A 91 -8.65 3.22 7.93
CA VAL A 91 -9.31 3.40 6.64
C VAL A 91 -10.80 3.08 6.75
N ARG A 92 -11.16 2.00 7.44
CA ARG A 92 -12.56 1.62 7.68
C ARG A 92 -13.32 2.70 8.43
N GLU A 93 -12.77 3.21 9.53
CA GLU A 93 -13.37 4.29 10.32
C GLU A 93 -13.59 5.54 9.47
N PHE A 94 -12.63 5.89 8.60
CA PHE A 94 -12.77 7.01 7.67
C PHE A 94 -13.88 6.79 6.65
N VAL A 95 -13.98 5.58 6.07
CA VAL A 95 -15.04 5.24 5.12
C VAL A 95 -16.41 5.34 5.80
N GLU A 96 -16.56 4.78 7.00
CA GLU A 96 -17.80 4.82 7.77
C GLU A 96 -18.23 6.27 8.05
N LYS A 97 -17.30 7.11 8.53
CA LYS A 97 -17.54 8.55 8.74
C LYS A 97 -17.86 9.33 7.46
N SER A 98 -17.47 8.83 6.29
CA SER A 98 -17.68 9.50 5.01
C SER A 98 -18.99 9.09 4.33
N VAL A 99 -19.56 7.95 4.70
CA VAL A 99 -20.79 7.38 4.15
C VAL A 99 -22.03 7.78 4.96
N GLU A 100 -21.86 8.20 6.23
CA GLU A 100 -22.88 8.89 7.03
C GLU A 100 -23.00 10.38 6.66
#